data_AF-A0A839K279-F1
#
_entry.id   AF-A0A839K279-F1
#
_cell.length_a   1.000
_cell.length_b   1.000
_cell.length_c   1.000
_cell.angle_alpha   90.00
_cell.angle_beta   90.00
_cell.angle_gamma   90.00
#
_symmetry.space_group_name_H-M   'P 1'
#
loop_
_entity.id
_entity.type
_entity.pdbx_description
1 polymer ?
#
loop_
_entity_poly.entity_id
_entity_poly.type
_entity_poly.pdbx_seq_one_letter_code
_entity_poly.pdbx_strand_id
1 'polypeptide(L)'
;MGFLCKVFGHKWERLPNECARRCRVCGATVTIEHQWRQIEGQCREKCLNCGKTRDIQHNFIGCECSRCGKVEHQYEYVDGEVTDLQRCNSCGKYYLSPYGRARTDEMAIEAYASLITLHGELLPQVFNDAYLIRKIAGYANRFPDIVIKIFDALDAQNIQRNVIAEERTRVNELKETASLTQEEIRRQEYDANADEGIFHGGVRGDK
;
A
#
# COMPACT_ATOMS: atom_id res chain seq x y z
N MET A 1 -38.00 -42.38 29.24
CA MET A 1 -38.13 -42.80 27.82
C MET A 1 -39.54 -43.38 27.62
N GLY A 2 -40.39 -42.74 26.80
CA GLY A 2 -41.79 -43.17 26.64
C GLY A 2 -41.93 -44.53 25.96
N PHE A 3 -42.72 -45.44 26.55
CA PHE A 3 -42.97 -46.82 26.12
C PHE A 3 -43.34 -46.94 24.63
N LEU A 4 -44.12 -45.98 24.10
CA LEU A 4 -44.56 -45.95 22.70
C LEU A 4 -43.41 -45.82 21.68
N CYS A 5 -42.32 -45.12 22.01
CA CYS A 5 -41.20 -44.95 21.08
C CYS A 5 -40.33 -46.21 20.93
N LYS A 6 -40.33 -47.10 21.94
CA LYS A 6 -39.59 -48.36 21.90
C LYS A 6 -40.27 -49.41 20.99
N VAL A 7 -41.60 -49.38 20.91
CA VAL A 7 -42.39 -50.38 20.19
C VAL A 7 -42.66 -49.95 18.74
N PHE A 8 -42.97 -48.67 18.50
CA PHE A 8 -43.37 -48.18 17.18
C PHE A 8 -42.31 -47.29 16.50
N GLY A 9 -41.14 -47.15 17.14
CA GLY A 9 -40.10 -46.24 16.68
C GLY A 9 -40.40 -44.77 16.99
N HIS A 10 -39.39 -43.93 16.79
CA HIS A 10 -39.49 -42.50 17.01
C HIS A 10 -40.16 -41.80 15.81
N LYS A 11 -41.12 -40.93 16.09
CA LYS A 11 -41.74 -40.04 15.10
C LYS A 11 -41.02 -38.70 15.09
N TRP A 12 -40.03 -38.59 14.22
CA TRP A 12 -39.13 -37.43 14.15
C TRP A 12 -39.72 -36.28 13.33
N GLU A 13 -39.61 -35.06 13.86
CA GLU A 13 -39.95 -33.81 13.20
C GLU A 13 -38.73 -32.89 13.19
N ARG A 14 -38.49 -32.16 12.09
CA ARG A 14 -37.33 -31.26 11.98
C ARG A 14 -37.53 -30.05 12.89
N LEU A 15 -36.45 -29.63 13.56
CA LEU A 15 -36.45 -28.38 14.29
C LEU A 15 -36.15 -27.21 13.32
N PRO A 16 -36.92 -26.11 13.37
CA PRO A 16 -36.65 -24.94 12.54
C PRO A 16 -35.26 -24.38 12.82
N ASN A 17 -34.54 -23.98 11.76
CA ASN A 17 -33.21 -23.35 11.86
C ASN A 17 -32.14 -24.18 12.59
N GLU A 18 -32.36 -25.48 12.76
CA GLU A 18 -31.44 -26.39 13.43
C GLU A 18 -31.20 -27.64 12.58
N CYS A 19 -29.96 -28.12 12.56
CA CYS A 19 -29.66 -29.45 12.06
C CYS A 19 -29.94 -30.48 13.16
N ALA A 20 -31.19 -30.50 13.61
CA ALA A 20 -31.67 -31.42 14.61
C ALA A 20 -33.13 -31.80 14.33
N ARG A 21 -33.54 -32.96 14.82
CA ARG A 21 -34.93 -33.42 14.80
C ARG A 21 -35.35 -33.81 16.20
N ARG A 22 -36.61 -33.52 16.53
CA ARG A 22 -37.23 -33.85 17.82
C ARG A 22 -38.28 -34.94 17.61
N CYS A 23 -38.32 -35.92 18.50
CA CYS A 23 -39.41 -36.89 18.52
C CYS A 23 -40.64 -36.21 19.14
N ARG A 24 -41.73 -36.07 18.39
CA ARG A 24 -42.97 -35.44 18.88
C ARG A 24 -43.62 -36.18 20.04
N VAL A 25 -43.29 -37.47 20.21
CA VAL A 25 -43.90 -38.35 21.22
C VAL A 25 -43.13 -38.35 22.54
N CYS A 26 -41.80 -38.31 22.51
CA CYS A 26 -40.98 -38.42 23.72
C CYS A 26 -40.05 -37.23 23.98
N GLY A 27 -40.02 -36.23 23.09
CA GLY A 27 -39.19 -35.03 23.23
C GLY A 27 -37.70 -35.25 22.97
N ALA A 28 -37.23 -36.49 22.78
CA ALA A 28 -35.84 -36.77 22.45
C ALA A 28 -35.40 -35.97 21.23
N THR A 29 -34.19 -35.41 21.27
CA THR A 29 -33.58 -34.69 20.16
C THR A 29 -32.38 -35.47 19.65
N VAL A 30 -32.20 -35.45 18.34
CA VAL A 30 -30.98 -35.95 17.71
C VAL A 30 -30.49 -34.94 16.70
N THR A 31 -29.19 -34.69 16.71
CA THR A 31 -28.52 -33.93 15.66
C THR A 31 -28.55 -34.72 14.36
N ILE A 32 -28.71 -33.99 13.26
CA ILE A 32 -28.57 -34.52 11.90
C ILE A 32 -27.40 -33.82 11.24
N GLU A 33 -26.82 -34.46 10.23
CA GLU A 33 -25.72 -33.86 9.49
C GLU A 33 -26.18 -32.61 8.73
N HIS A 34 -25.27 -31.66 8.65
CA HIS A 34 -25.45 -30.50 7.79
C HIS A 34 -25.36 -30.92 6.33
N GLN A 35 -26.35 -30.53 5.54
CA GLN A 35 -26.30 -30.65 4.09
C GLN A 35 -25.82 -29.32 3.51
N TRP A 36 -24.50 -29.15 3.42
CA TRP A 36 -23.88 -27.95 2.89
C TRP A 36 -24.02 -27.90 1.36
N ARG A 37 -24.41 -26.74 0.85
CA ARG A 37 -24.42 -26.43 -0.58
C ARG A 37 -23.66 -25.13 -0.81
N GLN A 38 -22.78 -25.13 -1.80
CA GLN A 38 -22.04 -23.92 -2.19
C GLN A 38 -23.03 -22.84 -2.67
N ILE A 39 -22.75 -21.60 -2.25
CA ILE A 39 -23.44 -20.41 -2.75
C ILE A 39 -22.71 -19.97 -4.02
N GLU A 40 -23.44 -19.86 -5.13
CA GLU A 40 -22.88 -19.43 -6.41
C GLU A 40 -22.25 -18.04 -6.31
N GLY A 41 -21.08 -17.86 -6.93
CA GLY A 41 -20.32 -16.61 -6.87
C GLY A 41 -19.64 -16.34 -5.53
N GLN A 42 -19.66 -17.27 -4.56
CA GLN A 42 -19.10 -17.06 -3.23
C GLN A 42 -18.23 -18.23 -2.76
N CYS A 43 -17.20 -17.91 -1.96
CA CYS A 43 -16.47 -18.91 -1.17
C CYS A 43 -17.20 -19.18 0.14
N ARG A 44 -18.50 -19.48 0.03
CA ARG A 44 -19.39 -19.79 1.16
C ARG A 44 -20.29 -20.95 0.84
N GLU A 45 -20.66 -21.68 1.87
CA GLU A 45 -21.69 -22.72 1.80
C GLU A 45 -22.84 -22.38 2.74
N LYS A 46 -24.05 -22.75 2.32
CA LYS A 46 -25.27 -22.66 3.12
C LYS A 46 -25.79 -24.06 3.39
N CYS A 47 -26.14 -24.33 4.65
CA CYS A 47 -26.80 -25.58 5.00
C CYS A 47 -28.27 -25.53 4.56
N LEU A 48 -28.71 -26.50 3.75
CA LEU A 48 -30.08 -26.60 3.29
C LEU A 48 -31.07 -26.96 4.42
N ASN A 49 -30.59 -27.54 5.51
CA ASN A 49 -31.42 -27.96 6.63
C ASN A 49 -31.69 -26.83 7.62
N CYS A 50 -30.68 -26.03 7.96
CA CYS A 50 -30.78 -25.02 9.02
C CYS A 50 -30.50 -23.58 8.58
N GLY A 51 -30.11 -23.36 7.32
CA GLY A 51 -29.83 -22.04 6.77
C GLY A 51 -28.51 -21.40 7.23
N LYS A 52 -27.80 -22.01 8.20
CA LYS A 52 -26.47 -21.53 8.63
C LYS A 52 -25.50 -21.49 7.44
N THR A 53 -24.59 -20.54 7.47
CA THR A 53 -23.53 -20.39 6.47
C THR A 53 -22.15 -20.63 7.07
N ARG A 54 -21.21 -21.06 6.24
CA ARG A 54 -19.79 -21.12 6.59
C ARG A 54 -18.93 -20.63 5.45
N ASP A 55 -17.82 -20.00 5.78
CA ASP A 55 -16.77 -19.69 4.80
C ASP A 55 -16.02 -20.98 4.45
N ILE A 56 -15.61 -21.09 3.19
CA ILE A 56 -14.75 -22.16 2.69
C ILE A 56 -13.48 -21.55 2.11
N GLN A 57 -12.44 -22.36 2.01
CA GLN A 57 -11.17 -21.91 1.44
C GLN A 57 -11.36 -21.43 -0.01
N HIS A 58 -10.67 -20.35 -0.33
CA HIS A 58 -10.59 -19.84 -1.69
C HIS A 58 -9.79 -20.79 -2.57
N ASN A 59 -10.27 -20.99 -3.79
CA ASN A 59 -9.54 -21.68 -4.83
C ASN A 59 -9.02 -20.66 -5.85
N PHE A 60 -7.76 -20.25 -5.68
CA PHE A 60 -7.12 -19.27 -6.55
C PHE A 60 -6.55 -19.93 -7.81
N ILE A 61 -6.88 -19.39 -8.97
CA ILE A 61 -6.23 -19.70 -10.25
C ILE A 61 -5.45 -18.45 -10.63
N GLY A 62 -4.12 -18.53 -10.56
CA GLY A 62 -3.28 -17.33 -10.63
C GLY A 62 -3.52 -16.43 -9.42
N CYS A 63 -3.97 -15.20 -9.66
CA CYS A 63 -4.25 -14.23 -8.60
C CYS A 63 -5.74 -14.09 -8.29
N GLU A 64 -6.63 -14.80 -8.98
CA GLU A 64 -8.07 -14.61 -8.84
C GLU A 64 -8.76 -15.88 -8.36
N CYS A 65 -9.67 -15.73 -7.41
CA CYS A 65 -10.47 -16.84 -6.94
C CYS A 65 -11.51 -17.23 -7.99
N SER A 66 -11.38 -18.44 -8.51
CA SER A 66 -12.29 -19.05 -9.51
C SER A 66 -13.78 -19.06 -9.13
N ARG A 67 -14.10 -18.88 -7.84
CA ARG A 67 -15.47 -18.93 -7.33
C ARG A 67 -16.08 -17.55 -7.13
N CYS A 68 -15.33 -16.63 -6.52
CA CYS A 68 -15.87 -15.34 -6.07
C CYS A 68 -15.17 -14.13 -6.65
N GLY A 69 -14.20 -14.31 -7.55
CA GLY A 69 -13.45 -13.23 -8.19
C GLY A 69 -12.54 -12.44 -7.24
N LYS A 70 -12.36 -12.88 -5.98
CA LYS A 70 -11.43 -12.23 -5.04
C LYS A 70 -10.03 -12.28 -5.65
N VAL A 71 -9.40 -11.12 -5.80
CA VAL A 71 -8.02 -11.01 -6.25
C VAL A 71 -7.09 -10.98 -5.05
N GLU A 72 -6.07 -11.84 -5.06
CA GLU A 72 -5.02 -11.89 -4.05
C GLU A 72 -3.68 -12.12 -4.75
N HIS A 73 -2.73 -11.24 -4.49
CA HIS A 73 -1.40 -11.29 -5.08
C HIS A 73 -0.39 -11.72 -4.02
N GLN A 74 0.49 -12.64 -4.40
CA GLN A 74 1.69 -12.99 -3.63
C GLN A 74 2.87 -12.28 -4.29
N TYR A 75 3.37 -11.24 -3.64
CA TYR A 75 4.43 -10.38 -4.12
C TYR A 75 5.76 -10.73 -3.44
N GLU A 76 6.84 -10.77 -4.22
CA GLU A 76 8.22 -10.91 -3.73
C GLU A 76 9.08 -9.75 -4.22
N TYR A 77 10.08 -9.37 -3.41
CA TYR A 77 11.00 -8.28 -3.76
C TYR A 77 11.92 -8.68 -4.91
N VAL A 78 12.05 -7.78 -5.89
CA VAL A 78 12.87 -8.00 -7.10
C VAL A 78 14.35 -7.80 -6.80
N ASP A 79 14.71 -6.71 -6.11
CA ASP A 79 16.11 -6.34 -5.83
C ASP A 79 16.43 -6.35 -4.33
N GLY A 80 15.78 -7.25 -3.59
CA GLY A 80 15.90 -7.29 -2.14
C GLY A 80 15.49 -5.95 -1.51
N GLU A 81 16.46 -5.21 -0.97
CA GLU A 81 16.25 -3.98 -0.20
C GLU A 81 16.46 -2.67 -0.97
N VAL A 82 16.76 -2.71 -2.27
CA VAL A 82 17.19 -1.49 -2.98
C VAL A 82 16.01 -0.59 -3.37
N THR A 83 15.01 -1.11 -4.08
CA THR A 83 14.00 -0.30 -4.79
C THR A 83 12.58 -0.40 -4.22
N ASP A 84 12.36 -1.28 -3.23
CA ASP A 84 11.01 -1.70 -2.76
C ASP A 84 10.11 -2.31 -3.85
N LEU A 85 10.63 -2.52 -5.06
CA LEU A 85 9.90 -3.12 -6.17
C LEU A 85 9.58 -4.57 -5.86
N GLN A 86 8.32 -4.94 -6.05
CA GLN A 86 7.86 -6.30 -5.88
C GLN A 86 7.21 -6.82 -7.16
N ARG A 87 7.32 -8.13 -7.38
CA ARG A 87 6.71 -8.83 -8.51
C ARG A 87 5.83 -9.95 -8.01
N CYS A 88 4.64 -10.08 -8.61
CA CYS A 88 3.74 -11.16 -8.26
C CYS A 88 4.21 -12.47 -8.87
N ASN A 89 4.40 -13.50 -8.06
CA ASN A 89 4.84 -14.82 -8.53
C ASN A 89 3.81 -15.49 -9.44
N SER A 90 2.52 -15.22 -9.21
CA SER A 90 1.44 -15.87 -9.93
C SER A 90 1.10 -15.22 -11.28
N CYS A 91 1.22 -13.89 -11.40
CA CYS A 91 0.84 -13.17 -12.63
C CYS A 91 1.91 -12.25 -13.22
N GLY A 92 3.07 -12.12 -12.57
CA GLY A 92 4.18 -11.29 -13.05
C GLY A 92 3.95 -9.78 -12.98
N LYS A 93 2.81 -9.30 -12.48
CA LYS A 93 2.57 -7.87 -12.28
C LYS A 93 3.54 -7.29 -11.26
N TYR A 94 4.03 -6.09 -11.54
CA TYR A 94 4.85 -5.35 -10.61
C TYR A 94 4.00 -4.45 -9.73
N TYR A 95 4.46 -4.27 -8.50
CA TYR A 95 3.85 -3.44 -7.49
C TYR A 95 4.94 -2.75 -6.68
N LEU A 96 4.74 -1.46 -6.43
CA LEU A 96 5.57 -0.70 -5.52
C LEU A 96 4.72 -0.30 -4.33
N SER A 97 5.12 -0.73 -3.13
CA SER A 97 4.36 -0.42 -1.93
C SER A 97 4.40 1.09 -1.66
N PRO A 98 3.24 1.76 -1.57
CA PRO A 98 3.18 3.17 -1.18
C PRO A 98 3.62 3.39 0.26
N TYR A 99 3.69 2.33 1.08
CA TYR A 99 4.14 2.39 2.46
C TYR A 99 5.57 1.90 2.66
N GLY A 100 6.21 1.40 1.58
CA GLY A 100 7.62 0.99 1.54
C GLY A 100 8.07 0.16 2.74
N ARG A 101 9.39 0.07 2.93
CA ARG A 101 9.96 -0.28 4.23
C ARG A 101 10.05 0.96 5.11
N ALA A 102 10.02 0.76 6.44
CA ALA A 102 10.34 1.82 7.38
C ALA A 102 11.81 2.23 7.19
N ARG A 103 12.03 3.44 6.67
CA ARG A 103 13.34 3.99 6.33
C ARG A 103 13.42 5.46 6.72
N THR A 104 14.64 5.99 6.79
CA THR A 104 14.84 7.43 6.77
C THR A 104 14.37 8.01 5.44
N ASP A 105 14.09 9.31 5.41
CA ASP A 105 13.63 9.98 4.20
C ASP A 105 14.67 9.96 3.08
N GLU A 106 15.97 10.01 3.43
CA GLU A 106 17.09 9.87 2.49
C GLU A 106 17.08 8.51 1.81
N MET A 107 17.04 7.42 2.58
CA MET A 107 16.98 6.06 2.05
C MET A 107 15.70 5.82 1.22
N ALA A 108 14.59 6.48 1.56
CA ALA A 108 13.36 6.38 0.80
C ALA A 108 13.47 7.08 -0.56
N ILE A 109 14.03 8.29 -0.62
CA ILE A 109 14.19 9.00 -1.89
C ILE A 109 15.25 8.34 -2.78
N GLU A 110 16.31 7.80 -2.20
CA GLU A 110 17.32 7.00 -2.91
C GLU A 110 16.75 5.69 -3.49
N ALA A 111 15.81 5.05 -2.81
CA ALA A 111 15.13 3.87 -3.33
C ALA A 111 14.33 4.19 -4.61
N TYR A 112 13.66 5.34 -4.66
CA TYR A 112 12.99 5.80 -5.89
C TYR A 112 13.97 6.14 -7.01
N ALA A 113 15.09 6.81 -6.70
CA ALA A 113 16.12 7.08 -7.70
C ALA A 113 16.75 5.79 -8.25
N SER A 114 16.96 4.80 -7.38
CA SER A 114 17.44 3.48 -7.75
C SER A 114 16.43 2.72 -8.60
N LEU A 115 15.13 2.81 -8.29
CA LEU A 115 14.06 2.20 -9.08
C LEU A 115 14.09 2.69 -10.53
N ILE A 116 14.25 4.00 -10.73
CA ILE A 116 14.32 4.60 -12.08
C ILE A 116 15.55 4.11 -12.84
N THR A 117 16.68 3.98 -12.14
CA THR A 117 17.95 3.57 -12.75
C THR A 117 17.94 2.09 -13.13
N LEU A 118 17.38 1.23 -12.27
CA LEU A 118 17.43 -0.22 -12.43
C LEU A 118 16.26 -0.77 -13.25
N HIS A 119 15.08 -0.15 -13.17
CA HIS A 119 13.82 -0.65 -13.70
C HIS A 119 13.04 0.42 -14.47
N GLY A 120 13.77 1.23 -15.24
CA GLY A 120 13.21 2.35 -16.01
C GLY A 120 12.06 1.93 -16.94
N GLU A 121 12.08 0.70 -17.44
CA GLU A 121 11.05 0.12 -18.30
C GLU A 121 9.74 -0.23 -17.58
N LEU A 122 9.78 -0.35 -16.25
CA LEU A 122 8.62 -0.71 -15.43
C LEU A 122 7.90 0.52 -14.86
N LEU A 123 8.47 1.72 -15.03
CA LEU A 123 7.92 2.96 -14.48
C LEU A 123 6.47 3.22 -14.91
N PRO A 124 6.04 3.01 -16.18
CA PRO A 124 4.64 3.23 -16.54
C PRO A 124 3.65 2.33 -15.80
N GLN A 125 4.06 1.11 -15.45
CA GLN A 125 3.24 0.19 -14.68
C GLN A 125 3.17 0.60 -13.20
N VAL A 126 4.29 1.05 -12.65
CA VAL A 126 4.43 1.37 -11.23
C VAL A 126 3.85 2.74 -10.89
N PHE A 127 4.12 3.75 -11.70
CA PHE A 127 3.63 5.13 -11.56
C PHE A 127 2.33 5.34 -12.35
N ASN A 128 1.38 4.42 -12.17
CA ASN A 128 0.10 4.45 -12.87
C ASN A 128 -0.91 5.45 -12.26
N ASP A 129 -0.64 5.98 -11.08
CA ASP A 129 -1.44 7.00 -10.41
C ASP A 129 -0.59 8.15 -9.85
N ALA A 130 -1.26 9.20 -9.39
CA ALA A 130 -0.63 10.41 -8.88
C ALA A 130 -0.08 10.28 -7.45
N TYR A 131 -0.41 9.21 -6.71
CA TYR A 131 -0.09 9.10 -5.29
C TYR A 131 1.42 9.04 -5.07
N LEU A 132 2.12 8.17 -5.78
CA LEU A 132 3.58 8.02 -5.62
C LEU A 132 4.32 9.29 -6.00
N ILE A 133 3.85 10.00 -7.03
CA ILE A 133 4.45 11.28 -7.46
C ILE A 133 4.32 12.33 -6.37
N ARG A 134 3.13 12.47 -5.77
CA ARG A 134 2.90 13.40 -4.65
C ARG A 134 3.69 13.00 -3.41
N LYS A 135 3.82 11.69 -3.14
CA LYS A 135 4.68 11.20 -2.05
C LYS A 135 6.15 11.57 -2.29
N ILE A 136 6.65 11.42 -3.52
CA ILE A 136 8.00 11.83 -3.91
C ILE A 136 8.17 13.35 -3.76
N ALA A 137 7.18 14.14 -4.20
CA ALA A 137 7.17 15.60 -4.02
C ALA A 137 7.32 16.01 -2.54
N GLY A 138 6.75 15.24 -1.61
CA GLY A 138 6.85 15.49 -0.17
C GLY A 138 8.29 15.49 0.38
N TYR A 139 9.24 14.88 -0.33
CA TYR A 139 10.66 14.91 0.04
C TYR A 139 11.38 16.19 -0.39
N ALA A 140 10.75 17.06 -1.19
CA ALA A 140 11.40 18.20 -1.81
C ALA A 140 11.94 19.24 -0.81
N ASN A 141 11.35 19.36 0.38
CA ASN A 141 11.87 20.25 1.43
C ASN A 141 13.29 19.88 1.87
N ARG A 142 13.68 18.60 1.73
CA ARG A 142 15.00 18.09 2.16
C ARG A 142 15.88 17.65 1.00
N PHE A 143 15.28 17.14 -0.06
CA PHE A 143 15.99 16.56 -1.20
C PHE A 143 15.46 17.10 -2.55
N PRO A 144 15.40 18.43 -2.75
CA PRO A 144 14.73 19.02 -3.92
C PRO A 144 15.38 18.58 -5.24
N ASP A 145 16.71 18.46 -5.28
CA ASP A 145 17.43 18.09 -6.51
C ASP A 145 17.20 16.62 -6.91
N ILE A 146 17.08 15.72 -5.93
CA ILE A 146 16.77 14.30 -6.21
C ILE A 146 15.32 14.18 -6.72
N VAL A 147 14.38 14.90 -6.10
CA VAL A 147 12.99 14.95 -6.55
C VAL A 147 12.88 15.45 -7.99
N ILE A 148 13.58 16.53 -8.34
CA ILE A 148 13.59 17.07 -9.71
C ILE A 148 14.14 16.03 -10.70
N LYS A 149 15.26 15.36 -10.38
CA LYS A 149 15.82 14.31 -11.24
C LYS A 149 14.85 13.15 -11.46
N ILE A 150 14.14 12.73 -10.42
CA ILE A 150 13.09 11.70 -10.52
C ILE A 150 11.97 12.19 -11.46
N PHE A 151 11.50 13.42 -11.29
CA PHE A 151 10.47 14.01 -12.15
C PHE A 151 10.92 14.13 -13.61
N ASP A 152 12.17 14.48 -13.87
CA ASP A 152 12.73 14.52 -15.23
C ASP A 152 12.67 13.15 -15.89
N ALA A 153 13.05 12.09 -15.16
CA ALA A 153 13.03 10.74 -15.68
C ALA A 153 11.61 10.21 -15.96
N LEU A 154 10.64 10.55 -15.10
CA LEU A 154 9.23 10.18 -15.30
C LEU A 154 8.60 10.96 -16.47
N ASP A 155 8.88 12.27 -16.58
CA ASP A 155 8.35 13.11 -17.67
C ASP A 155 8.94 12.75 -19.04
N ALA A 156 10.21 12.32 -19.07
CA ALA A 156 10.86 11.78 -20.26
C ALA A 156 10.12 10.55 -20.83
N GLN A 157 9.42 9.80 -19.98
CA GLN A 157 8.59 8.66 -20.37
C GLN A 157 7.10 9.01 -20.55
N ASN A 158 6.74 10.29 -20.50
CA ASN A 158 5.35 10.78 -20.57
C ASN A 158 4.46 10.28 -19.42
N ILE A 159 5.04 9.94 -18.26
CA ILE A 159 4.30 9.42 -17.11
C ILE A 159 3.70 10.60 -16.34
N GLN A 160 2.37 10.65 -16.21
CA GLN A 160 1.66 11.58 -15.31
C GLN A 160 2.07 13.06 -15.47
N ARG A 161 2.37 13.50 -16.71
CA ARG A 161 2.97 14.82 -17.01
C ARG A 161 2.32 16.00 -16.30
N ASN A 162 0.99 16.06 -16.28
CA ASN A 162 0.27 17.17 -15.66
C ASN A 162 0.52 17.25 -14.15
N VAL A 163 0.51 16.09 -13.46
CA VAL A 163 0.81 16.01 -12.02
C VAL A 163 2.25 16.42 -11.76
N ILE A 164 3.19 15.93 -12.58
CA ILE A 164 4.60 16.30 -12.46
C ILE A 164 4.81 17.80 -12.67
N ALA A 165 4.13 18.41 -13.65
CA ALA A 165 4.23 19.83 -13.91
C ALA A 165 3.73 20.66 -12.72
N GLU A 166 2.58 20.30 -12.14
CA GLU A 166 2.03 20.94 -10.94
C GLU A 166 2.99 20.84 -9.74
N GLU A 167 3.49 19.64 -9.43
CA GLU A 167 4.39 19.45 -8.30
C GLU A 167 5.76 20.11 -8.54
N ARG A 168 6.26 20.11 -9.77
CA ARG A 168 7.53 20.78 -10.12
C ARG A 168 7.50 22.27 -9.84
N THR A 169 6.39 22.95 -10.16
CA THR A 169 6.24 24.38 -9.84
C THR A 169 6.39 24.61 -8.34
N ARG A 170 5.71 23.80 -7.50
CA ARG A 170 5.82 23.89 -6.04
C ARG A 170 7.24 23.64 -5.54
N VAL A 171 7.93 22.64 -6.10
CA VAL A 171 9.32 22.34 -5.71
C VAL A 171 10.26 23.50 -6.06
N ASN A 172 10.07 24.15 -7.21
CA ASN A 172 10.87 25.30 -7.59
C ASN A 172 10.63 26.51 -6.68
N GLU A 173 9.37 26.81 -6.34
CA GLU A 173 9.02 27.85 -5.37
C GLU A 173 9.68 27.60 -3.99
N LEU A 174 9.72 26.33 -3.54
CA LEU A 174 10.42 25.95 -2.31
C LEU A 174 11.95 26.20 -2.40
N LYS A 175 12.57 25.92 -3.55
CA LYS A 175 14.00 26.21 -3.75
C LYS A 175 14.28 27.71 -3.76
N GLU A 176 13.44 28.49 -4.43
CA GLU A 176 13.59 29.94 -4.51
C GLU A 176 13.45 30.60 -3.13
N THR A 177 12.42 30.24 -2.38
CA THR A 177 12.22 30.74 -1.01
C THR A 177 13.38 30.36 -0.09
N ALA A 178 13.89 29.12 -0.15
CA ALA A 178 15.06 28.71 0.62
C ALA A 178 16.35 29.46 0.21
N SER A 179 16.50 29.82 -1.06
CA SER A 179 17.65 30.61 -1.52
C SER A 179 17.60 32.06 -1.04
N LEU A 180 16.39 32.66 -1.03
CA LEU A 180 16.19 34.03 -0.55
C LEU A 180 16.50 34.12 0.95
N THR A 181 16.06 33.16 1.76
CA THR A 181 16.34 33.16 3.20
C THR A 181 17.84 33.02 3.51
N GLN A 182 18.58 32.20 2.76
CA GLN A 182 20.04 32.11 2.92
C GLN A 182 20.76 33.41 2.54
N GLU A 183 20.31 34.09 1.48
CA GLU A 183 20.89 35.37 1.07
C GLU A 183 20.58 36.48 2.09
N GLU A 184 19.38 36.49 2.68
CA GLU A 184 19.02 37.39 3.78
C GLU A 184 19.91 37.17 5.00
N ILE A 185 20.15 35.91 5.39
CA ILE A 185 21.08 35.57 6.48
C ILE A 185 22.49 36.10 6.16
N ARG A 186 23.00 35.84 4.95
CA ARG A 186 24.32 36.32 4.52
C ARG A 186 24.44 37.85 4.56
N ARG A 187 23.38 38.56 4.17
CA ARG A 187 23.33 40.04 4.26
C ARG A 187 23.36 40.51 5.70
N GLN A 188 22.59 39.89 6.59
CA GLN A 188 22.61 40.22 8.03
C GLN A 188 23.98 39.98 8.65
N GLU A 189 24.66 38.87 8.30
CA GLU A 189 26.03 38.61 8.73
C GLU A 189 27.01 39.66 8.20
N TYR A 190 26.88 40.08 6.94
CA TYR A 190 27.72 41.13 6.36
C TYR A 190 27.52 42.47 7.08
N ASP A 191 26.27 42.87 7.31
CA ASP A 191 25.93 44.13 7.99
C ASP A 191 26.40 44.12 9.46
N ALA A 192 26.25 43.00 10.17
CA ALA A 192 26.77 42.84 11.52
C ALA A 192 28.31 42.92 11.59
N ASN A 193 29.01 42.35 10.60
CA ASN A 193 30.47 42.42 10.53
C ASN A 193 30.99 43.80 10.08
N ALA A 194 30.19 44.58 9.35
CA ALA A 194 30.55 45.94 8.95
C ALA A 194 30.54 46.91 10.15
N ASP A 195 29.67 46.68 11.14
CA ASP A 195 29.59 47.49 12.37
C ASP A 195 30.69 47.17 13.40
N GLU A 196 31.37 46.01 13.32
CA GLU A 196 32.47 45.66 14.24
C GLU A 196 33.84 46.27 13.90
N GLY A 197 33.97 47.04 12.81
CA GLY A 197 35.07 47.99 12.65
C GLY A 197 36.50 47.43 12.80
N ILE A 198 36.79 46.18 12.41
CA ILE A 198 38.16 45.66 12.39
C ILE A 198 38.88 46.12 11.10
N PHE A 199 39.09 47.43 10.99
CA PHE A 199 40.08 48.01 10.09
C PHE A 199 41.42 48.01 10.83
N HIS A 200 42.11 46.86 10.89
CA HIS A 200 43.54 46.84 11.18
C HIS A 200 44.30 47.34 9.96
N GLY A 201 44.16 48.64 9.67
CA GLY A 201 45.01 49.36 8.75
C GLY A 201 46.43 49.36 9.28
N GLY A 202 47.27 48.51 8.68
CA GLY A 202 48.70 48.51 8.93
C GLY A 202 49.30 49.86 8.54
N VAL A 203 49.61 50.68 9.54
CA VAL A 203 50.50 51.82 9.38
C VAL A 203 51.92 51.26 9.38
N ARG A 204 52.50 51.10 8.18
CA ARG A 204 53.95 51.03 8.01
C ARG A 204 54.53 52.37 8.46
N GLY A 205 55.16 52.38 9.63
CA GLY A 205 56.02 53.47 10.05
C GLY A 205 57.38 53.32 9.37
N ASP A 206 57.64 54.11 8.35
CA ASP A 206 58.99 54.41 7.90
C ASP A 206 59.67 55.27 8.98
N LYS A 207 60.79 54.76 9.54
CA LYS A 207 61.94 55.51 10.05
C LYS A 207 63.08 54.57 10.40
#